data_AF-A0A937BET5-F1
#
_entry.id   AF-A0A937BET5-F1
#
_cell.length_a   1.000
_cell.length_b   1.000
_cell.length_c   1.000
_cell.angle_alpha   90.00
_cell.angle_beta   90.00
_cell.angle_gamma   90.00
#
_symmetry.space_group_name_H-M   'P 1'
#
loop_
_entity.id
_entity.type
_entity.pdbx_description
1 polymer ?
#
loop_
_entity_poly.entity_id
_entity_poly.type
_entity_poly.pdbx_seq_one_letter_code
_entity_poly.pdbx_strand_id
1 'polypeptide(L)'
;MEANKDYARMTTEELLVEEKKTRNELIIAAVMIGFLIGVMVFGFARNGFGILYTVIPLGLIYLTHRNSNTSREKMARIKAELTKKRVS
;
A
#
# COMPACT_ATOMS: atom_id res chain seq x y z
N MET A 1 2.48 11.76 -4.58
CA MET A 1 3.80 11.11 -4.69
C MET A 1 4.84 12.03 -4.05
N GLU A 2 5.49 11.60 -2.96
CA GLU A 2 6.60 12.35 -2.34
C GLU A 2 7.90 11.91 -3.00
N ALA A 3 8.22 12.48 -4.16
CA ALA A 3 9.39 12.12 -4.96
C ALA A 3 10.72 12.72 -4.44
N ASN A 4 10.75 13.25 -3.21
CA ASN A 4 11.89 14.03 -2.71
C ASN A 4 12.11 13.92 -1.19
N LYS A 5 11.73 12.79 -0.57
CA LYS A 5 12.11 12.53 0.83
C LYS A 5 13.49 11.88 0.87
N ASP A 6 14.47 12.63 1.36
CA ASP A 6 15.83 12.15 1.58
C ASP A 6 15.92 11.45 2.94
N TYR A 7 15.65 10.14 2.94
CA TYR A 7 15.66 9.29 4.13
C TYR A 7 17.03 9.28 4.84
N ALA A 8 18.12 9.59 4.13
CA ALA A 8 19.46 9.65 4.73
C ALA A 8 19.61 10.82 5.71
N ARG A 9 18.81 11.88 5.56
CA ARG A 9 18.83 13.09 6.41
C ARG A 9 17.89 13.01 7.60
N MET A 10 17.00 12.00 7.64
CA MET A 10 16.05 11.82 8.73
C MET A 10 16.73 11.23 9.97
N THR A 11 16.26 11.63 11.13
CA THR A 11 16.66 11.02 12.41
C THR A 11 16.06 9.62 12.55
N THR A 12 16.61 8.81 13.46
CA THR A 12 16.11 7.46 13.72
C THR A 12 14.64 7.46 14.15
N GLU A 13 14.22 8.45 14.95
CA GLU A 13 12.83 8.58 15.39
C GLU A 13 11.89 8.91 14.23
N GLU A 14 12.28 9.83 13.34
CA GLU A 14 11.50 10.18 12.15
C GLU A 14 11.37 8.99 11.18
N LEU A 15 12.44 8.21 11.00
CA LEU A 15 12.41 7.00 10.17
C LEU A 15 11.44 5.95 10.73
N LEU A 16 11.37 5.76 12.05
CA LEU A 16 10.42 4.83 12.70
C LEU A 16 8.96 5.29 12.53
N VAL A 17 8.71 6.61 12.62
CA VAL A 17 7.38 7.18 12.37
C VAL A 17 6.94 6.95 10.93
N GLU A 18 7.83 7.20 9.97
CA GLU A 18 7.54 7.00 8.55
C GLU A 18 7.39 5.51 8.19
N GLU A 19 8.15 4.61 8.82
CA GLU A 19 7.95 3.16 8.69
C GLU A 19 6.54 2.76 9.12
N LYS A 20 6.11 3.23 10.31
CA LYS A 20 4.78 2.93 10.84
C LYS A 20 3.67 3.48 9.94
N LYS A 21 3.85 4.69 9.42
CA LYS A 21 2.92 5.30 8.46
C LYS A 21 2.82 4.48 7.18
N THR A 22 3.97 4.14 6.57
CA THR A 22 4.03 3.34 5.34
C THR A 22 3.42 1.95 5.55
N ARG A 23 3.60 1.35 6.74
CA ARG A 23 2.96 0.08 7.11
C ARG A 23 1.44 0.23 7.16
N ASN A 24 0.93 1.27 7.79
CA ASN A 24 -0.51 1.52 7.84
C ASN A 24 -1.10 1.73 6.44
N GLU A 25 -0.41 2.45 5.54
CA GLU A 25 -0.83 2.60 4.15
C GLU A 25 -0.97 1.25 3.43
N LEU A 26 0.00 0.34 3.61
CA LEU A 26 -0.07 -1.01 3.04
C LEU A 26 -1.23 -1.83 3.60
N ILE A 27 -1.52 -1.70 4.91
CA ILE A 27 -2.66 -2.38 5.54
C ILE A 27 -3.97 -1.85 4.98
N ILE A 28 -4.13 -0.51 4.87
CA ILE A 28 -5.32 0.11 4.30
C ILE A 28 -5.51 -0.34 2.85
N ALA A 29 -4.44 -0.38 2.06
CA ALA A 29 -4.48 -0.88 0.69
C ALA A 29 -4.94 -2.35 0.62
N ALA A 30 -4.43 -3.21 1.50
CA ALA A 30 -4.83 -4.62 1.57
C ALA A 30 -6.31 -4.78 1.97
N VAL A 31 -6.80 -3.99 2.94
CA VAL A 31 -8.21 -3.97 3.34
C VAL A 31 -9.10 -3.51 2.20
N MET A 32 -8.71 -2.47 1.47
CA MET A 32 -9.44 -2.01 0.27
C MET A 32 -9.54 -3.11 -0.78
N ILE A 33 -8.42 -3.78 -1.10
CA ILE A 33 -8.42 -4.87 -2.07
C ILE A 33 -9.34 -6.02 -1.61
N GLY A 34 -9.26 -6.41 -0.33
CA GLY A 34 -10.14 -7.43 0.25
C GLY A 34 -11.62 -7.05 0.17
N PHE A 35 -11.95 -5.80 0.48
CA PHE A 35 -13.32 -5.28 0.34
C PHE A 35 -13.83 -5.35 -1.11
N LEU A 36 -13.00 -4.96 -2.08
CA LEU A 36 -13.32 -5.02 -3.51
C LEU A 36 -13.56 -6.46 -3.99
N ILE A 37 -12.78 -7.41 -3.49
CA ILE A 37 -13.01 -8.85 -3.72
C ILE A 37 -14.35 -9.29 -3.11
N GLY A 38 -14.66 -8.84 -1.89
CA GLY A 38 -15.96 -9.09 -1.26
C GLY A 38 -17.14 -8.59 -2.10
N VAL A 39 -17.03 -7.37 -2.66
CA VAL A 39 -18.04 -6.80 -3.57
C VAL A 39 -18.16 -7.64 -4.84
N MET A 40 -17.05 -8.11 -5.43
CA MET A 40 -17.06 -9.01 -6.58
C MET A 40 -17.84 -10.30 -6.29
N VAL A 41 -17.54 -10.96 -5.17
CA VAL A 41 -18.20 -12.21 -4.77
C VAL A 41 -19.68 -12.00 -4.46
N PHE A 42 -20.02 -10.94 -3.72
CA PHE A 42 -21.40 -10.61 -3.40
C PHE A 42 -22.23 -10.29 -4.65
N GLY A 43 -21.68 -9.47 -5.56
CA GLY A 43 -22.31 -9.16 -6.84
C GLY A 43 -22.54 -10.40 -7.68
N PHE A 44 -21.55 -11.30 -7.75
CA PHE A 44 -21.67 -12.57 -8.45
C PHE A 44 -22.78 -13.46 -7.87
N ALA A 45 -22.84 -13.57 -6.53
CA ALA A 45 -23.84 -14.40 -5.86
C ALA A 45 -25.28 -13.86 -5.98
N ARG A 46 -25.46 -12.53 -5.99
CA ARG A 46 -26.78 -11.88 -6.04
C ARG A 46 -27.31 -11.64 -7.45
N ASN A 47 -26.45 -11.23 -8.37
CA ASN A 47 -26.83 -10.72 -9.69
C ASN A 47 -26.17 -11.50 -10.85
N GLY A 48 -25.37 -12.53 -10.55
CA GLY A 48 -24.59 -13.27 -11.55
C GLY A 48 -23.37 -12.49 -12.04
N PHE A 49 -22.80 -12.93 -13.16
CA PHE A 49 -21.62 -12.28 -13.74
C PHE A 49 -21.99 -10.93 -14.35
N GLY A 50 -21.56 -9.82 -13.72
CA GLY A 50 -21.91 -8.46 -14.14
C GLY A 50 -20.70 -7.55 -14.27
N ILE A 51 -20.57 -6.90 -15.43
CA ILE A 51 -19.46 -6.01 -15.81
C ILE A 51 -19.22 -4.93 -14.74
N LEU A 52 -20.28 -4.40 -14.14
CA LEU A 52 -20.21 -3.36 -13.11
C LEU A 52 -19.42 -3.82 -11.87
N TYR A 53 -19.70 -5.03 -11.39
CA TYR A 53 -19.09 -5.61 -10.20
C TYR A 53 -17.74 -6.25 -10.50
N THR A 54 -17.32 -6.38 -11.77
CA THR A 54 -15.97 -6.87 -12.13
C THR A 54 -15.04 -5.73 -12.52
N VAL A 55 -15.46 -4.86 -13.44
CA VAL A 55 -14.60 -3.81 -14.04
C VAL A 55 -14.30 -2.70 -13.05
N ILE A 56 -15.27 -2.24 -12.27
CA ILE A 56 -15.03 -1.19 -11.27
C ILE A 56 -14.06 -1.68 -10.19
N PRO A 57 -14.29 -2.86 -9.56
CA PRO A 57 -13.34 -3.38 -8.58
C PRO A 57 -11.97 -3.68 -9.17
N LEU A 58 -11.88 -4.25 -10.39
CA LEU A 58 -10.61 -4.48 -11.06
C LEU A 58 -9.81 -3.18 -11.30
N GLY A 59 -10.47 -2.12 -11.77
CA GLY A 59 -9.84 -0.83 -11.99
C GLY A 59 -9.30 -0.22 -10.71
N LEU A 60 -10.06 -0.32 -9.61
CA LEU A 60 -9.64 0.15 -8.29
C LEU A 60 -8.48 -0.69 -7.73
N ILE A 61 -8.54 -2.02 -7.85
CA ILE A 61 -7.44 -2.90 -7.44
C ILE A 61 -6.15 -2.54 -8.19
N TYR A 62 -6.22 -2.30 -9.50
CA TYR A 62 -5.06 -1.91 -10.30
C TYR A 62 -4.44 -0.59 -9.81
N LEU A 63 -5.29 0.42 -9.55
CA LEU A 63 -4.83 1.71 -9.03
C LEU A 63 -4.19 1.57 -7.64
N THR A 64 -4.84 0.83 -6.74
CA THR A 64 -4.35 0.57 -5.38
C THR A 64 -3.06 -0.24 -5.39
N HIS A 65 -2.93 -1.24 -6.27
CA HIS A 65 -1.71 -2.03 -6.42
C HIS A 65 -0.53 -1.15 -6.86
N ARG A 66 -0.73 -0.27 -7.85
CA ARG A 66 0.33 0.64 -8.30
C ARG A 66 0.82 1.55 -7.17
N ASN A 67 -0.10 2.05 -6.35
CA ASN A 67 0.24 2.88 -5.19
C ASN A 67 0.95 2.08 -4.08
N SER A 68 0.49 0.85 -3.82
CA SER A 68 1.08 -0.09 -2.85
C SER A 68 2.54 -0.44 -3.19
N ASN A 69 2.85 -0.68 -4.47
CA ASN A 69 4.24 -0.95 -4.90
C ASN A 69 5.18 0.20 -4.56
N THR A 70 4.72 1.45 -4.75
CA THR A 70 5.51 2.63 -4.37
C THR A 70 5.73 2.68 -2.85
N SER A 71 4.70 2.41 -2.04
CA SER A 71 4.86 2.34 -0.57
C SER A 71 5.75 1.17 -0.13
N ARG A 72 5.77 0.04 -0.85
CA ARG A 72 6.71 -1.07 -0.59
C ARG A 72 8.16 -0.69 -0.86
N GLU A 73 8.43 0.02 -1.95
CA GLU A 73 9.76 0.54 -2.25
C GLU A 73 10.24 1.55 -1.20
N LYS A 74 9.35 2.47 -0.77
CA LYS A 74 9.63 3.39 0.34
C LYS A 74 9.98 2.65 1.63
N MET A 75 9.18 1.65 2.00
CA MET A 75 9.42 0.82 3.19
C MET A 75 10.80 0.15 3.13
N ALA A 76 11.18 -0.39 1.96
CA ALA A 76 12.47 -1.04 1.78
C ALA A 76 13.64 -0.05 1.99
N ARG A 77 13.52 1.19 1.49
CA ARG A 77 14.52 2.24 1.69
C ARG A 77 14.62 2.68 3.16
N ILE A 78 13.49 2.92 3.82
CA ILE A 78 13.44 3.29 5.25
C ILE A 78 14.11 2.20 6.11
N LYS A 79 13.80 0.93 5.85
CA LYS A 79 14.40 -0.20 6.59
C LYS A 79 15.89 -0.34 6.33
N ALA A 80 16.35 -0.11 5.10
CA ALA A 80 17.78 -0.13 4.78
C ALA A 80 18.55 0.95 5.55
N GLU A 81 18.04 2.18 5.60
CA GLU A 81 18.66 3.29 6.35
C GLU A 81 18.61 3.07 7.87
N LEU A 82 17.49 2.56 8.40
CA LEU A 82 17.38 2.18 9.82
C LEU A 82 18.39 1.10 10.20
N THR A 83 18.59 0.09 9.34
CA THR A 83 19.58 -0.96 9.58
C THR A 83 20.98 -0.38 9.54
N LYS A 84 21.31 0.41 8.52
CA LYS A 84 22.62 1.08 8.40
C LYS A 84 22.97 1.94 9.62
N LYS A 85 22.04 2.77 10.11
CA LYS A 85 22.23 3.60 11.31
C LYS A 85 22.29 2.80 12.62
N ARG A 86 21.77 1.56 12.64
CA ARG A 86 21.80 0.70 13.83
C ARG A 86 23.12 -0.08 13.95
N VAL A 87 23.81 -0.37 12.84
CA VAL A 87 25.10 -1.09 12.84
C VAL A 87 26.31 -0.14 12.81
N SER A 88 26.09 1.16 12.57
CA SER A 88 27.12 2.22 12.59
C SER A 88 27.14 2.96 13.92
#